data_AF-A0A960ZPG7-F1
#
_entry.id   AF-A0A960ZPG7-F1
#
_cell.length_a   1.000
_cell.length_b   1.000
_cell.length_c   1.000
_cell.angle_alpha   90.00
_cell.angle_beta   90.00
_cell.angle_gamma   90.00
#
_symmetry.space_group_name_H-M   'P 1'
#
loop_
_entity.id
_entity.type
_entity.pdbx_description
1 polymer ?
#
loop_
_entity_poly.entity_id
_entity_poly.type
_entity_poly.pdbx_seq_one_letter_code
_entity_poly.pdbx_strand_id
1 'polypeptide(L)'
;LLKELEARCEEGADTVRRIEIPNPWSLVAKFEDGASVTFGPGKLKSQLARFDRVKIQARQYHWQIDTLDLLPVDNASITFRRPPDLAALRAVPTATLIATPPSHR
;
A
#
# COMPACT_ATOMS: atom_id res chain seq x y z
N LEU A 1 7.01 -16.18 -1.31
CA LEU A 1 6.35 -15.00 -1.90
C LEU A 1 5.36 -15.41 -2.98
N LEU A 2 5.79 -16.03 -4.10
CA LEU A 2 4.88 -16.43 -5.19
C LEU A 2 3.66 -17.25 -4.70
N LYS A 3 3.90 -18.39 -4.06
CA LYS A 3 2.85 -19.24 -3.45
C LYS A 3 1.87 -18.48 -2.54
N GLU A 4 2.39 -17.52 -1.78
CA GLU A 4 1.58 -16.72 -0.84
C GLU A 4 0.70 -15.70 -1.57
N LEU A 5 1.18 -15.15 -2.69
CA LEU A 5 0.40 -14.23 -3.52
C LEU A 5 -0.61 -14.99 -4.39
N GLU A 6 -0.25 -16.18 -4.87
CA GLU A 6 -1.15 -17.08 -5.61
C GLU A 6 -2.34 -17.52 -4.75
N ALA A 7 -2.09 -17.95 -3.50
CA ALA A 7 -3.16 -18.29 -2.56
C ALA A 7 -4.16 -17.13 -2.34
N ARG A 8 -3.66 -15.89 -2.29
CA ARG A 8 -4.51 -14.69 -2.18
C ARG A 8 -5.29 -14.41 -3.46
N CYS A 9 -4.72 -14.73 -4.63
CA CYS A 9 -5.40 -14.57 -5.90
C CYS A 9 -6.65 -15.46 -6.00
N GLU A 10 -6.58 -16.69 -5.46
CA GLU A 10 -7.71 -17.62 -5.38
C GLU A 10 -8.86 -17.07 -4.52
N GLU A 11 -8.56 -16.18 -3.56
CA GLU A 11 -9.54 -15.48 -2.72
C GLU A 11 -10.15 -14.23 -3.39
N GLY A 12 -9.93 -14.05 -4.70
CA GLY A 12 -10.40 -12.89 -5.46
C GLY A 12 -9.46 -11.68 -5.36
N ALA A 13 -8.17 -11.91 -5.09
CA ALA A 13 -7.16 -10.86 -5.19
C ALA A 13 -6.52 -10.72 -6.57
N ASP A 14 -5.79 -9.62 -6.78
CA ASP A 14 -5.16 -9.31 -8.06
C ASP A 14 -4.10 -10.36 -8.44
N THR A 15 -4.15 -10.82 -9.69
CA THR A 15 -3.25 -11.86 -10.20
C THR A 15 -1.83 -11.32 -10.37
N VAL A 16 -0.86 -12.05 -9.82
CA VAL A 16 0.56 -11.79 -10.07
C VAL A 16 0.90 -12.26 -11.47
N ARG A 17 1.34 -11.34 -12.32
CA ARG A 17 1.81 -11.64 -13.67
C ARG A 17 3.24 -12.17 -13.68
N ARG A 18 4.12 -11.56 -12.86
CA ARG A 18 5.53 -11.94 -12.78
C ARG A 18 6.17 -11.47 -11.48
N ILE A 19 7.18 -12.21 -11.01
CA ILE A 19 8.11 -11.75 -9.99
C ILE A 19 9.49 -11.50 -10.62
N GLU A 20 10.08 -10.36 -10.32
CA GLU A 20 11.41 -9.94 -10.73
C GLU A 20 12.30 -9.80 -9.50
N ILE A 21 13.58 -10.14 -9.64
CA ILE A 21 14.59 -10.01 -8.58
C ILE A 21 15.62 -8.99 -9.08
N PRO A 22 15.40 -7.68 -8.88
CA PRO A 22 16.29 -6.66 -9.42
C PRO A 22 17.64 -6.61 -8.69
N ASN A 23 17.69 -7.02 -7.43
CA ASN A 23 18.91 -7.09 -6.62
C ASN A 23 18.75 -8.12 -5.47
N PRO A 24 19.83 -8.47 -4.74
CA PRO A 24 19.79 -9.49 -3.70
C PRO A 24 18.88 -9.19 -2.50
N TRP A 25 18.41 -7.95 -2.35
CA TRP A 25 17.67 -7.49 -1.17
C TRP A 25 16.23 -7.06 -1.50
N SER A 26 15.74 -7.34 -2.70
CA SER A 26 14.38 -7.00 -3.08
C SER A 26 13.78 -7.96 -4.11
N LEU A 27 12.47 -8.10 -4.03
CA LEU A 27 11.64 -8.88 -4.93
C LEU A 27 10.51 -7.98 -5.41
N VAL A 28 10.32 -7.81 -6.71
CA VAL A 28 9.26 -6.98 -7.27
C VAL A 28 8.20 -7.89 -7.88
N ALA A 29 6.99 -7.84 -7.32
CA ALA A 29 5.82 -8.50 -7.89
C ALA A 29 5.09 -7.52 -8.81
N LYS A 30 4.93 -7.90 -10.08
CA LYS A 30 4.13 -7.19 -11.07
C LYS A 30 2.78 -7.86 -11.21
N PHE A 31 1.71 -7.08 -11.07
CA PHE A 31 0.32 -7.55 -11.12
C PHE A 31 -0.30 -7.26 -12.49
N GLU A 32 -1.36 -8.00 -12.83
CA GLU A 32 -2.12 -7.82 -14.08
C GLU A 32 -2.77 -6.44 -14.20
N ASP A 33 -3.17 -5.85 -13.06
CA ASP A 33 -3.68 -4.48 -13.02
C ASP A 33 -2.60 -3.45 -13.41
N GLY A 34 -1.32 -3.86 -13.48
CA GLY A 34 -0.13 -3.06 -13.79
C GLY A 34 0.60 -2.54 -12.56
N ALA A 35 0.14 -2.86 -11.34
CA ALA A 35 0.80 -2.42 -10.11
C ALA A 35 2.12 -3.17 -9.92
N SER A 36 3.11 -2.48 -9.37
CA SER A 36 4.41 -3.05 -8.98
C SER A 36 4.60 -2.94 -7.48
N VAL A 37 4.80 -4.07 -6.81
CA VAL A 37 4.98 -4.12 -5.36
C VAL A 37 6.35 -4.67 -5.02
N THR A 38 7.12 -3.91 -4.26
CA THR A 38 8.48 -4.28 -3.84
C THR A 38 8.42 -4.91 -2.46
N PHE A 39 8.95 -6.12 -2.34
CA PHE A 39 9.09 -6.88 -1.10
C PHE A 39 10.58 -7.01 -0.75
N GLY A 40 10.84 -7.12 0.55
CA GLY A 40 12.17 -7.44 1.05
C GLY A 40 12.36 -8.95 1.27
N PRO A 41 13.60 -9.41 1.45
CA PRO A 41 13.90 -10.79 1.80
C PRO A 41 13.47 -11.13 3.24
N GLY A 42 13.30 -10.12 4.10
CA GLY A 42 12.94 -10.28 5.51
C GLY A 42 11.48 -9.94 5.81
N LYS A 43 10.98 -10.47 6.95
CA LYS A 43 9.65 -10.15 7.51
C LYS A 43 8.48 -10.32 6.52
N LEU A 44 8.55 -11.31 5.63
CA LEU A 44 7.57 -11.57 4.57
C LEU A 44 6.12 -11.58 5.08
N LYS A 45 5.85 -12.25 6.21
CA LYS A 45 4.51 -12.30 6.82
C LYS A 45 3.96 -10.91 7.14
N SER A 46 4.79 -10.03 7.72
CA SER A 46 4.41 -8.66 8.05
C SER A 46 4.22 -7.79 6.81
N GLN A 47 5.04 -8.01 5.77
CA GLN A 47 4.90 -7.32 4.49
C GLN A 47 3.61 -7.73 3.77
N LEU A 48 3.29 -9.02 3.74
CA LEU A 48 2.03 -9.53 3.18
C LEU A 48 0.81 -8.96 3.92
N ALA A 49 0.81 -8.96 5.26
CA ALA A 49 -0.28 -8.37 6.03
C ALA A 49 -0.46 -6.86 5.79
N ARG A 50 0.61 -6.15 5.42
CA ARG A 50 0.53 -4.73 5.00
C ARG A 50 0.00 -4.59 3.59
N PHE A 51 0.49 -5.41 2.66
CA PHE A 51 -0.02 -5.49 1.30
C PHE A 51 -1.53 -5.72 1.31
N ASP A 52 -2.00 -6.70 2.08
CA ASP A 52 -3.43 -7.04 2.20
C ASP A 52 -4.24 -5.81 2.68
N ARG A 53 -3.77 -5.12 3.72
CA ARG A 53 -4.41 -3.88 4.22
C ARG A 53 -4.47 -2.77 3.15
N VAL A 54 -3.37 -2.53 2.44
CA VAL A 54 -3.31 -1.49 1.39
C VAL A 54 -4.26 -1.84 0.24
N LYS A 55 -4.33 -3.12 -0.17
CA LYS A 55 -5.23 -3.55 -1.24
C LYS A 55 -6.70 -3.45 -0.83
N ILE A 56 -7.05 -3.76 0.42
CA ILE A 56 -8.42 -3.53 0.94
C ILE A 56 -8.78 -2.04 0.84
N GLN A 57 -7.92 -1.15 1.34
CA GLN A 57 -8.15 0.29 1.25
C GLN A 57 -8.23 0.77 -0.21
N ALA A 58 -7.34 0.30 -1.07
CA ALA A 58 -7.35 0.67 -2.47
C ALA A 58 -8.64 0.25 -3.18
N ARG A 59 -9.21 -0.91 -2.83
CA ARG A 59 -10.53 -1.32 -3.33
C ARG A 59 -11.65 -0.46 -2.79
N GLN A 60 -11.64 -0.17 -1.50
CA GLN A 60 -12.66 0.66 -0.84
C GLN A 60 -12.70 2.09 -1.39
N TYR A 61 -11.54 2.66 -1.71
CA TYR A 61 -11.40 4.03 -2.19
C TYR A 61 -11.12 4.13 -3.69
N HIS A 62 -11.25 3.02 -4.41
CA HIS A 62 -10.98 2.93 -5.86
C HIS A 62 -9.60 3.49 -6.28
N TRP A 63 -8.59 3.34 -5.43
CA TRP A 63 -7.23 3.79 -5.72
C TRP A 63 -6.57 2.88 -6.76
N GLN A 64 -6.02 3.51 -7.80
CA GLN A 64 -5.23 2.82 -8.82
C GLN A 64 -3.76 2.90 -8.43
N ILE A 65 -3.27 1.86 -7.76
CA ILE A 65 -1.87 1.79 -7.33
C ILE A 65 -0.97 1.61 -8.55
N ASP A 66 0.09 2.42 -8.61
CA ASP A 66 1.20 2.24 -9.54
C ASP A 66 2.32 1.43 -8.89
N THR A 67 2.84 1.95 -7.78
CA THR A 67 3.93 1.34 -7.03
C THR A 67 3.63 1.30 -5.54
N LEU A 68 4.07 0.24 -4.87
CA LEU A 68 4.02 0.10 -3.42
C LEU A 68 5.34 -0.49 -2.93
N ASP A 69 6.07 0.24 -2.09
CA ASP A 69 7.31 -0.24 -1.50
C ASP A 69 7.09 -0.77 -0.08
N LEU A 70 7.34 -2.07 0.10
CA LEU A 70 7.23 -2.75 1.39
C LEU A 70 8.57 -3.04 2.05
N LEU A 71 9.69 -2.57 1.48
CA LEU A 71 11.00 -2.65 2.12
C LEU A 71 11.07 -1.88 3.45
N PRO A 72 10.60 -0.62 3.54
CA PRO A 72 10.58 0.10 4.80
C PRO A 72 9.65 -0.61 5.79
N VAL A 73 10.10 -0.77 7.04
CA VAL A 73 9.29 -1.37 8.11
C VAL A 73 8.12 -0.45 8.47
N ASP A 74 8.38 0.85 8.49
CA ASP A 74 7.44 1.91 8.78
C ASP A 74 7.39 2.87 7.57
N ASN A 75 6.23 3.47 7.30
CA ASN A 75 6.01 4.43 6.20
C ASN A 75 6.28 3.86 4.79
N ALA A 76 5.53 2.82 4.42
CA ALA A 76 5.51 2.31 3.06
C ALA A 76 5.18 3.43 2.06
N SER A 77 6.02 3.64 1.05
CA SER A 77 5.75 4.59 -0.01
C SER A 77 4.77 3.98 -1.02
N ILE A 78 3.81 4.80 -1.45
CA ILE A 78 2.79 4.41 -2.42
C ILE A 78 2.67 5.49 -3.48
N THR A 79 2.65 5.08 -4.74
CA THR A 79 2.38 5.96 -5.88
C THR A 79 1.09 5.50 -6.55
N PHE A 80 0.28 6.45 -7.00
CA PHE A 80 -0.99 6.18 -7.66
C PHE A 80 -0.91 6.58 -9.13
N ARG A 81 -1.48 5.76 -10.02
CA ARG A 81 -1.56 6.05 -11.47
C ARG A 81 -2.50 7.20 -11.79
N ARG A 82 -3.47 7.44 -10.92
CA ARG A 82 -4.37 8.59 -10.97
C ARG A 82 -4.40 9.25 -9.60
N PRO A 83 -4.63 10.57 -9.52
CA PRO A 83 -4.85 11.22 -8.25
C PRO A 83 -5.94 10.47 -7.47
N PRO A 84 -5.65 10.01 -6.24
CA PRO A 84 -6.65 9.32 -5.44
C PRO A 84 -7.80 10.30 -5.15
N ASP A 85 -9.03 9.77 -5.11
CA ASP A 85 -10.16 10.57 -4.67
C ASP A 85 -10.01 10.87 -3.17
N LEU A 86 -9.55 12.08 -2.86
CA LEU A 86 -9.35 12.55 -1.50
C LEU A 86 -10.66 12.96 -0.82
N ALA A 87 -11.77 13.05 -1.56
CA ALA A 87 -13.07 13.39 -0.96
C ALA A 87 -13.50 12.31 0.04
N ALA A 88 -13.19 11.04 -0.25
CA ALA A 88 -13.45 9.91 0.62
C ALA A 88 -12.51 9.85 1.85
N LEU A 89 -11.42 10.63 1.87
CA LEU A 89 -10.51 10.77 3.02
C LEU A 89 -10.94 11.89 3.99
N ARG A 90 -12.06 12.58 3.74
CA ARG A 90 -12.57 13.61 4.65
C ARG A 90 -13.18 12.99 5.93
N ALA A 91 -12.30 12.96 6.94
CA ALA A 91 -12.51 12.95 8.39
C ALA A 91 -12.89 11.62 9.08
N VAL A 92 -11.87 11.00 9.72
CA VAL A 92 -12.01 10.74 11.16
C VAL A 92 -12.00 12.12 11.83
N PRO A 93 -13.07 12.55 12.52
CA PRO A 93 -13.08 13.86 13.16
C PRO A 93 -11.99 13.86 14.24
N THR A 94 -10.93 14.64 14.01
CA THR A 94 -9.99 14.97 15.08
C THR A 94 -10.74 15.91 16.01
N ALA A 95 -11.39 15.35 17.01
CA ALA A 95 -12.06 16.11 18.05
C ALA A 95 -11.03 17.02 18.72
N THR A 96 -11.23 18.32 18.54
CA THR A 96 -11.01 19.40 19.49
C THR A 96 -9.85 19.22 20.48
N LEU A 97 -8.67 19.74 20.14
CA LEU A 97 -7.69 20.19 21.14
C LEU A 97 -7.61 21.72 21.12
N ILE A 98 -8.70 22.29 21.64
CA ILE A 98 -8.82 23.44 22.55
C ILE A 98 -7.70 24.51 22.54
N ALA A 99 -8.14 25.70 22.10
CA ALA A 99 -7.90 27.06 22.60
C ALA A 99 -6.50 27.69 22.58
N THR A 100 -6.43 28.73 21.74
CA THR A 100 -5.54 29.89 21.76
C THR A 100 -5.44 30.58 23.13
N PRO A 101 -4.31 31.27 23.39
CA PRO A 101 -4.38 32.60 24.00
C PRO A 101 -3.86 33.69 23.04
N PRO A 102 -4.32 34.95 23.19
CA PRO A 102 -4.19 35.99 22.17
C PRO A 102 -3.07 37.02 22.44
N SER A 103 -2.79 37.80 21.38
CA SER A 103 -2.30 39.20 21.36
C SER A 103 -0.87 39.56 21.80
N HIS A 104 -0.18 40.26 20.89
CA HIS A 104 0.37 41.64 20.94
C HIS A 104 1.56 41.72 19.96
N ARG A 105 1.77 42.75 19.14
CA ARG A 105 1.43 44.18 19.20
C ARG A 105 1.60 44.79 17.82
#